data_AF-A0AAU1G831-F1
#
_entry.id   AF-A0AAU1G831-F1
#
_cell.length_a   1.000
_cell.length_b   1.000
_cell.length_c   1.000
_cell.angle_alpha   90.00
_cell.angle_beta   90.00
_cell.angle_gamma   90.00
#
_symmetry.space_group_name_H-M   'P 1'
#
loop_
_entity.id
_entity.type
_entity.pdbx_description
1 polymer ?
#
loop_
_entity_poly.entity_id
_entity_poly.type
_entity_poly.pdbx_seq_one_letter_code
_entity_poly.pdbx_strand_id
1 'polypeptide(L)'
;MPEPLSVGLRLRELPKAELRDALEALVVTRFKRVLLMGDDEELALDASYFDLGLTSLRLAELRKGLEDALGIEIDATVLFNKPTVEEPVGHLGAKLSATGGDPPPLMRRAARRVRCLAPGIPWNWLSC
;
A
#
# COMPACT_ATOMS: atom_id res chain seq x y z
N MET A 1 11.17 -2.88 19.62
CA MET A 1 10.92 -3.02 18.17
C MET A 1 11.91 -2.12 17.45
N PRO A 2 12.59 -2.55 16.38
CA PRO A 2 13.47 -1.65 15.65
C PRO A 2 12.67 -0.47 15.10
N GLU A 3 13.20 0.74 15.28
CA GLU A 3 12.61 1.99 14.78
C GLU A 3 12.35 1.86 13.27
N PRO A 4 11.14 2.21 12.80
CA PRO A 4 10.67 1.88 11.45
C PRO A 4 11.60 2.43 10.35
N LEU A 5 12.20 3.61 10.56
CA LEU A 5 13.16 4.22 9.63
C LEU A 5 14.44 3.41 9.42
N SER A 6 14.82 2.54 10.36
CA SER A 6 16.03 1.70 10.27
C SER A 6 15.87 0.55 9.27
N VAL A 7 14.64 0.09 9.05
CA VAL A 7 14.34 -1.07 8.20
C VAL A 7 14.41 -0.66 6.73
N GLY A 8 13.76 0.44 6.36
CA GLY A 8 13.79 0.98 5.00
C GLY A 8 15.20 1.31 4.50
N LEU A 9 16.08 1.85 5.36
CA LEU A 9 17.47 2.13 4.99
C LEU A 9 18.26 0.83 4.70
N ARG A 10 18.17 -0.16 5.60
CA ARG A 10 18.86 -1.45 5.44
C ARG A 10 18.41 -2.19 4.19
N LEU A 11 17.11 -2.17 3.88
CA LEU A 11 16.58 -2.81 2.68
C LEU A 11 17.18 -2.21 1.40
N ARG A 12 17.53 -0.91 1.39
CA ARG A 12 18.09 -0.21 0.23
C ARG A 12 19.57 -0.50 0.01
N GLU A 13 20.27 -0.96 1.05
CA GLU A 13 21.67 -1.36 0.99
C GLU A 13 21.85 -2.81 0.48
N LEU A 14 20.76 -3.60 0.44
CA LEU A 14 20.79 -4.99 -0.01
C LEU A 14 20.87 -5.12 -1.55
N PRO A 15 21.51 -6.18 -2.06
CA PRO A 15 21.40 -6.58 -3.45
C PRO A 15 19.94 -6.78 -3.86
N LYS A 16 19.58 -6.49 -5.12
CA LYS A 16 18.19 -6.52 -5.61
C LYS A 16 17.44 -7.84 -5.33
N ALA A 17 18.16 -8.97 -5.36
CA ALA A 17 17.59 -10.28 -5.05
C ALA A 17 17.22 -10.39 -3.55
N GLU A 18 18.16 -10.09 -2.66
CA GLU A 18 17.97 -10.11 -1.21
C GLU A 18 16.97 -9.03 -0.73
N LEU A 19 16.94 -7.87 -1.40
CA LEU A 19 15.96 -6.81 -1.16
C LEU A 19 14.54 -7.33 -1.36
N ARG A 20 14.30 -8.08 -2.45
CA ARG A 20 12.97 -8.61 -2.77
C ARG A 20 12.51 -9.58 -1.70
N ASP A 21 13.37 -10.51 -1.30
CA ASP A 21 13.04 -11.55 -0.32
C ASP A 21 12.83 -10.93 1.08
N ALA A 22 13.67 -9.98 1.49
CA ALA A 22 13.52 -9.28 2.77
C ALA A 22 12.27 -8.38 2.81
N LEU A 23 11.93 -7.74 1.68
CA LEU A 23 10.70 -6.96 1.54
C LEU A 23 9.46 -7.85 1.58
N GLU A 24 9.50 -8.99 0.89
CA GLU A 24 8.43 -9.99 0.90
C GLU A 24 8.17 -10.47 2.32
N ALA A 25 9.21 -10.86 3.06
CA ALA A 25 9.09 -11.26 4.46
C ALA A 25 8.48 -10.16 5.36
N LEU A 26 8.88 -8.89 5.16
CA LEU A 26 8.31 -7.76 5.89
C LEU A 26 6.82 -7.58 5.60
N VAL A 27 6.44 -7.61 4.32
CA VAL A 27 5.05 -7.46 3.88
C VAL A 27 4.21 -8.60 4.44
N VAL A 28 4.63 -9.85 4.27
CA VAL A 28 3.94 -11.04 4.80
C VAL A 28 3.76 -10.94 6.31
N THR A 29 4.81 -10.59 7.05
CA THR A 29 4.74 -10.41 8.52
C THR A 29 3.71 -9.37 8.91
N ARG A 30 3.65 -8.26 8.16
CA ARG A 30 2.69 -7.19 8.43
C ARG A 30 1.25 -7.62 8.10
N PHE A 31 1.05 -8.35 7.00
CA PHE A 31 -0.23 -8.93 6.63
C PHE A 31 -0.72 -9.92 7.69
N LYS A 32 0.11 -10.89 8.09
CA LYS A 32 -0.23 -11.85 9.15
C LYS A 32 -0.67 -11.15 10.44
N ARG A 33 0.06 -10.12 10.86
CA ARG A 33 -0.30 -9.33 12.05
C ARG A 33 -1.65 -8.62 11.91
N VAL A 34 -1.95 -8.06 10.73
CA VAL A 34 -3.22 -7.35 10.47
C VAL A 34 -4.40 -8.33 10.38
N LEU A 35 -4.15 -9.53 9.84
CA LEU A 35 -5.10 -10.64 9.76
C LEU A 35 -5.22 -11.45 11.06
N LEU A 36 -4.41 -11.14 12.08
CA LEU A 36 -4.32 -11.88 13.33
C LEU A 36 -3.95 -13.37 13.13
N MET A 37 -3.18 -13.65 12.07
CA MET A 37 -2.66 -14.98 11.77
C MET A 37 -1.44 -15.29 12.66
N GLY A 38 -1.30 -16.56 13.00
CA GLY A 38 -0.13 -17.07 13.71
C GLY A 38 1.13 -17.09 12.83
N ASP A 39 2.31 -17.13 13.45
CA ASP A 39 3.58 -17.22 12.71
C ASP A 39 3.67 -18.51 11.87
N ASP A 40 3.09 -19.61 12.36
CA ASP A 40 2.99 -20.92 11.69
C ASP A 40 1.93 -21.00 10.59
N GLU A 41 1.02 -20.01 10.48
CA GLU A 41 -0.01 -20.01 9.45
C GLU A 41 0.53 -19.46 8.14
N GLU A 42 0.27 -20.15 7.03
CA GLU A 42 0.77 -19.76 5.72
C GLU A 42 -0.18 -18.75 5.06
N LEU A 43 0.39 -17.65 4.55
CA LEU A 43 -0.37 -16.60 3.85
C LEU A 43 -0.36 -16.90 2.35
N ALA A 44 -1.54 -17.15 1.76
CA ALA A 44 -1.67 -17.29 0.33
C ALA A 44 -1.38 -15.96 -0.38
N LEU A 45 -0.28 -15.90 -1.14
CA LEU A 45 0.18 -14.67 -1.79
C LEU A 45 -0.65 -14.28 -3.02
N ASP A 46 -1.18 -15.30 -3.68
CA ASP A 46 -2.06 -15.26 -4.85
C ASP A 46 -3.52 -14.94 -4.48
N ALA A 47 -3.88 -15.06 -3.20
CA ALA A 47 -5.21 -14.76 -2.72
C ALA A 47 -5.47 -13.25 -2.63
N SER A 48 -6.70 -12.87 -2.94
CA SER A 48 -7.18 -11.52 -2.69
C SER A 48 -7.29 -11.31 -1.18
N TYR A 49 -6.64 -10.27 -0.66
CA TYR A 49 -6.67 -10.01 0.77
C TYR A 49 -8.07 -9.66 1.29
N PHE A 50 -9.00 -9.26 0.43
CA PHE A 50 -10.41 -9.11 0.81
C PHE A 50 -11.06 -10.46 1.13
N ASP A 51 -10.70 -11.52 0.41
CA ASP A 51 -11.14 -12.89 0.69
C ASP A 51 -10.46 -13.45 1.96
N LEU A 52 -9.26 -12.96 2.27
CA LEU A 52 -8.58 -13.23 3.55
C LEU A 52 -9.17 -12.44 4.74
N GLY A 53 -10.15 -11.56 4.49
CA GLY A 53 -10.82 -10.79 5.54
C GLY A 53 -10.19 -9.43 5.87
N LEU A 54 -9.28 -8.90 5.04
CA LEU A 54 -8.86 -7.51 5.17
C LEU A 54 -10.03 -6.56 4.87
N THR A 55 -10.21 -5.58 5.76
CA THR A 55 -11.16 -4.47 5.56
C THR A 55 -10.43 -3.21 5.13
N SER A 56 -11.15 -2.21 4.60
CA SER A 56 -10.56 -0.92 4.21
C SER A 56 -9.79 -0.23 5.35
N LEU A 57 -10.27 -0.36 6.59
CA LEU A 57 -9.58 0.18 7.77
C LEU A 57 -8.25 -0.54 8.02
N ARG A 58 -8.29 -1.88 8.01
CA ARG A 58 -7.09 -2.72 8.17
C ARG A 58 -6.07 -2.49 7.06
N LEU A 59 -6.54 -2.25 5.84
CA LEU A 59 -5.69 -1.92 4.70
C LEU A 59 -5.03 -0.55 4.85
N ALA A 60 -5.73 0.44 5.42
CA ALA A 60 -5.14 1.74 5.75
C ALA A 60 -4.09 1.63 6.88
N GLU A 61 -4.33 0.82 7.90
CA GLU A 61 -3.36 0.52 8.97
C GLU A 61 -2.11 -0.20 8.45
N LEU A 62 -2.32 -1.17 7.54
CA LEU A 62 -1.25 -1.89 6.84
C LEU A 62 -0.39 -0.90 6.06
N ARG A 63 -1.02 -0.09 5.22
CA ARG A 63 -0.38 0.94 4.40
C ARG A 63 0.48 1.85 5.27
N LYS A 64 -0.11 2.46 6.31
CA LYS A 64 0.61 3.38 7.20
C LYS A 64 1.83 2.71 7.83
N GLY A 65 1.69 1.47 8.30
CA GLY A 65 2.82 0.75 8.88
C GLY A 65 3.94 0.42 7.89
N LEU A 66 3.61 0.18 6.62
CA LEU A 66 4.59 -0.01 5.56
C LEU A 66 5.25 1.32 5.17
N GLU A 67 4.49 2.41 5.08
CA GLU A 67 5.02 3.75 4.83
C GLU A 67 5.99 4.17 5.92
N ASP A 68 5.63 3.98 7.19
CA ASP A 68 6.49 4.25 8.34
C ASP A 68 7.78 3.41 8.27
N ALA A 69 7.67 2.10 8.02
CA ALA A 69 8.80 1.16 8.00
C ALA A 69 9.76 1.35 6.82
N LEU A 70 9.25 1.82 5.68
CA LEU A 70 10.05 1.97 4.46
C LEU A 70 10.47 3.42 4.22
N GLY A 71 9.86 4.39 4.91
CA GLY A 71 10.08 5.82 4.70
C GLY A 71 9.66 6.28 3.30
N ILE A 72 8.66 5.63 2.70
CA ILE A 72 8.13 5.96 1.37
C ILE A 72 6.62 6.09 1.45
N GLU A 73 6.03 6.98 0.63
CA GLU A 73 4.58 7.02 0.48
C GLU A 73 4.10 5.86 -0.40
N ILE A 74 2.98 5.24 -0.08
CA ILE A 74 2.37 4.16 -0.86
C ILE A 74 1.04 4.67 -1.39
N ASP A 75 0.82 4.60 -2.71
CA ASP A 75 -0.46 5.04 -3.25
C ASP A 75 -1.56 4.02 -2.92
N ALA A 76 -2.67 4.49 -2.36
CA ALA A 76 -3.79 3.63 -1.98
C ALA A 76 -4.34 2.89 -3.21
N THR A 77 -4.31 3.51 -4.39
CA THR A 77 -4.83 2.88 -5.61
C THR A 77 -4.08 1.60 -5.98
N VAL A 78 -2.80 1.47 -5.63
CA VAL A 78 -2.02 0.25 -5.88
C VAL A 78 -2.59 -0.91 -5.09
N LEU A 79 -2.94 -0.67 -3.82
CA LEU A 79 -3.58 -1.68 -2.98
C LEU A 79 -4.95 -2.03 -3.59
N PHE A 80 -5.82 -1.04 -3.80
CA PHE A 80 -7.19 -1.30 -4.25
C PHE A 80 -7.33 -1.85 -5.68
N ASN A 81 -6.38 -1.60 -6.59
CA ASN A 81 -6.51 -2.00 -7.99
C ASN A 81 -6.23 -3.49 -8.22
N LYS A 82 -5.31 -4.06 -7.44
CA LYS A 82 -4.97 -5.49 -7.51
C LYS A 82 -4.76 -6.02 -6.09
N PRO A 83 -5.82 -6.58 -5.48
CA PRO A 83 -5.83 -6.87 -4.05
C PRO A 83 -5.08 -8.16 -3.68
N THR A 84 -3.99 -8.49 -4.36
CA THR A 84 -3.14 -9.67 -4.08
C THR A 84 -1.92 -9.27 -3.26
N VAL A 85 -1.37 -10.16 -2.44
CA VAL A 85 -0.21 -9.85 -1.58
C VAL A 85 1.08 -9.68 -2.39
N GLU A 86 1.20 -10.33 -3.55
CA GLU A 86 2.39 -10.23 -4.42
C GLU A 86 2.59 -8.83 -5.04
N GLU A 87 1.51 -8.14 -5.39
CA GLU A 87 1.55 -6.85 -6.09
C GLU A 87 2.19 -5.72 -5.26
N PRO A 88 1.83 -5.53 -3.97
CA PRO A 88 2.52 -4.62 -3.08
C PRO A 88 4.02 -4.89 -3.01
N VAL A 89 4.44 -6.16 -2.93
CA VAL A 89 5.87 -6.53 -2.85
C VAL A 89 6.62 -6.06 -4.10
N GLY A 90 6.07 -6.35 -5.29
CA GLY A 90 6.66 -5.93 -6.57
C GLY A 90 6.71 -4.41 -6.72
N HIS A 91 5.63 -3.71 -6.38
CA HIS A 91 5.55 -2.26 -6.49
C HIS A 91 6.53 -1.56 -5.53
N LEU A 92 6.59 -2.00 -4.27
CA LEU A 92 7.49 -1.44 -3.26
C LEU A 92 8.96 -1.73 -3.60
N GLY A 93 9.29 -2.93 -4.11
CA GLY A 93 10.65 -3.27 -4.52
C GLY A 93 11.14 -2.39 -5.68
N ALA A 94 10.27 -2.14 -6.67
CA ALA A 94 10.56 -1.22 -7.76
C ALA A 94 10.76 0.22 -7.24
N LYS A 95 9.92 0.67 -6.31
CA LYS A 95 9.98 2.02 -5.74
C LYS A 95 11.23 2.23 -4.87
N LEU A 96 11.61 1.25 -4.06
CA LEU A 96 12.83 1.29 -3.24
C LEU A 96 14.10 1.29 -4.11
N SER A 97 14.10 0.51 -5.21
CA SER A 97 15.18 0.53 -6.20
C SER A 97 15.26 1.87 -6.94
N ALA A 98 14.12 2.50 -7.24
CA ALA A 98 14.06 3.78 -7.94
C ALA A 98 14.39 4.99 -7.04
N THR A 99 14.10 4.93 -5.74
CA THR A 99 14.42 6.05 -4.82
C THR A 99 15.93 6.20 -4.57
N GLY A 100 16.78 5.34 -5.13
CA GLY A 100 18.23 5.54 -5.26
C GLY A 100 18.66 6.37 -6.48
N GLY A 101 17.73 6.76 -7.35
CA GLY A 101 17.97 7.58 -8.53
C GLY A 101 16.66 8.01 -9.19
N ASP A 102 16.22 9.23 -8.87
CA ASP A 102 15.06 9.96 -9.44
C ASP A 102 13.66 9.30 -9.26
N PRO A 103 12.67 10.01 -8.68
CA PRO A 103 11.33 9.47 -8.54
C PRO A 103 10.68 9.27 -9.92
N PRO A 104 10.14 8.08 -10.25
CA PRO A 104 9.40 7.89 -11.48
C PRO A 104 8.16 8.79 -11.49
N PRO A 105 7.81 9.39 -12.64
CA PRO A 105 6.65 10.27 -12.75
C PRO A 105 5.40 9.44 -12.56
N LEU A 106 4.79 9.51 -11.37
CA LEU A 106 3.47 8.97 -11.11
C LEU A 106 2.46 9.76 -11.96
N MET A 107 2.23 9.22 -13.15
CA MET A 107 1.05 9.33 -14.01
C MET A 107 0.10 10.49 -13.64
N ARG A 108 0.27 11.63 -14.31
CA ARG A 108 -0.81 12.59 -14.56
C ARG A 108 -1.98 11.84 -15.20
N ARG A 109 -3.01 11.46 -14.44
CA ARG A 109 -4.35 11.20 -14.99
C ARG A 109 -5.46 11.85 -14.16
N ALA A 110 -5.95 12.91 -14.79
CA ALA A 110 -7.31 13.44 -14.79
C ALA A 110 -7.84 14.00 -13.47
N ALA A 111 -7.77 15.33 -13.40
CA ALA A 111 -8.82 16.14 -12.82
C ALA A 111 -10.21 15.56 -13.16
N ARG A 112 -10.84 14.93 -12.18
CA ARG A 112 -12.30 14.86 -12.17
C ARG A 112 -12.75 16.24 -11.67
N ARG A 113 -12.86 17.20 -12.59
CA ARG A 113 -13.80 18.32 -12.38
C ARG A 113 -15.13 17.66 -12.09
N VAL A 114 -15.61 17.76 -10.86
CA VAL A 114 -17.03 17.56 -10.60
C VAL A 114 -17.72 18.74 -11.27
N ARG A 115 -18.04 18.59 -12.56
CA ARG A 115 -19.08 19.39 -13.19
C ARG A 115 -20.39 18.81 -12.67
N CYS A 116 -20.84 19.29 -11.50
CA CYS A 116 -22.26 19.21 -11.19
C CYS A 116 -22.97 20.09 -12.21
N LEU A 117 -23.45 19.47 -13.29
CA LEU A 117 -24.51 20.02 -14.12
C LEU A 117 -25.71 19.10 -13.93
N ALA A 118 -26.47 19.34 -12.86
CA ALA A 118 -27.86 18.88 -12.80
C ALA A 118 -28.73 20.08 -13.22
N PRO A 119 -29.54 19.97 -14.29
CA PRO A 119 -30.58 20.95 -14.55
C PRO A 119 -31.76 20.68 -13.61
N GLY A 120 -32.17 21.69 -12.84
CA GLY A 120 -33.51 21.70 -12.23
C GLY A 120 -33.66 21.15 -10.81
N ILE A 121 -32.88 21.67 -9.85
CA ILE A 121 -33.25 21.56 -8.42
C ILE A 121 -33.60 22.97 -7.90
N PRO A 122 -34.85 23.23 -7.45
CA PRO A 122 -35.24 24.53 -6.91
C PRO A 122 -34.67 24.79 -5.52
N TRP A 123 -34.38 26.07 -5.27
CA TRP A 123 -33.63 26.70 -4.19
C TRP A 123 -34.25 26.64 -2.78
N ASN A 124 -34.91 25.55 -2.38
CA ASN A 124 -35.66 25.47 -1.11
C ASN A 124 -35.04 24.51 -0.05
N TRP A 125 -33.73 24.32 -0.02
CA TRP A 125 -33.09 23.41 0.95
C TRP A 125 -31.98 24.09 1.77
N LEU A 126 -32.13 25.39 2.04
CA LEU A 126 -31.52 26.04 3.21
C LEU A 126 -32.66 26.44 4.16
N SER A 127 -32.80 25.75 5.29
CA SER A 127 -33.42 26.29 6.50
C SER A 127 -33.04 25.47 7.74
N CYS A 128 -32.46 26.19 8.70
CA CYS A 128 -32.02 25.85 10.07
C CYS A 128 -30.76 25.00 10.22
#